data_AF-A0A661NLF4-F1
#
_entry.id   AF-A0A661NLF4-F1
#
_cell.length_a   1.000
_cell.length_b   1.000
_cell.length_c   1.000
_cell.angle_alpha   90.00
_cell.angle_beta   90.00
_cell.angle_gamma   90.00
#
_symmetry.space_group_name_H-M   'P 1'
#
loop_
_entity.id
_entity.type
_entity.pdbx_description
1 polymer ?
#
loop_
_entity_poly.entity_id
_entity_poly.type
_entity_poly.pdbx_seq_one_letter_code
_entity_poly.pdbx_strand_id
1 'polypeptide(L)'
;MIDTHRTLHRRRNTAYAYEGIIPAYAVARARGDEAHAQKLGCVIEEGLGRLTSWQVGSPTANAFVAQAPSSDLKALGGVQNHAAEPGLRIDVAQHQMHAVLLARRHYLSR
;
A
#
# COMPACT_ATOMS: atom_id res chain seq x y z
N MET A 1 4.38 -0.09 -14.77
CA MET A 1 3.89 -0.59 -13.47
C MET A 1 2.44 -1.04 -13.53
N ILE A 2 1.48 -0.15 -13.78
CA ILE A 2 0.05 -0.49 -13.76
C ILE A 2 -0.33 -1.39 -14.93
N ASP A 3 -0.10 -0.95 -16.16
CA ASP A 3 -0.55 -1.69 -17.35
C ASP A 3 0.32 -2.93 -17.64
N THR A 4 1.64 -2.80 -17.53
CA THR A 4 2.58 -3.90 -17.80
C THR A 4 2.62 -4.94 -16.68
N HIS A 5 2.73 -4.50 -15.42
CA HIS A 5 2.95 -5.42 -14.29
C HIS A 5 1.67 -5.72 -13.50
N ARG A 6 0.55 -5.06 -13.84
CA ARG A 6 -0.78 -5.34 -13.31
C ARG A 6 -0.75 -5.35 -11.78
N THR A 7 -0.26 -4.27 -11.18
CA THR A 7 0.04 -4.16 -9.73
C THR A 7 -1.10 -4.67 -8.85
N LEU A 8 -2.35 -4.30 -9.16
CA LEU A 8 -3.52 -4.73 -8.40
C LEU A 8 -3.76 -6.24 -8.43
N HIS A 9 -3.32 -6.94 -9.47
CA HIS A 9 -3.48 -8.40 -9.59
C HIS A 9 -2.37 -9.20 -8.91
N ARG A 10 -1.32 -8.53 -8.39
CA ARG A 10 -0.26 -9.20 -7.66
C ARG A 10 -0.76 -9.64 -6.29
N ARG A 11 -0.42 -10.88 -5.91
CA ARG A 11 -0.82 -11.50 -4.63
C ARG A 11 0.09 -11.16 -3.46
N ARG A 12 1.33 -10.75 -3.74
CA ARG A 12 2.30 -10.33 -2.72
C ARG A 12 2.28 -8.83 -2.52
N ASN A 13 2.91 -8.35 -1.45
CA ASN A 13 2.97 -6.94 -1.13
C ASN A 13 3.80 -6.24 -2.21
N THR A 14 3.19 -5.24 -2.85
CA THR A 14 3.80 -4.45 -3.92
C THR A 14 3.95 -2.99 -3.54
N ALA A 15 4.16 -2.69 -2.26
CA ALA A 15 4.33 -1.33 -1.77
C ALA A 15 5.43 -0.56 -2.54
N TYR A 16 6.52 -1.23 -2.91
CA TYR A 16 7.58 -0.67 -3.75
C TYR A 16 7.06 -0.09 -5.08
N ALA A 17 5.96 -0.62 -5.63
CA ALA A 17 5.38 -0.11 -6.86
C ALA A 17 4.70 1.25 -6.63
N TYR A 18 4.10 1.44 -5.46
CA TYR A 18 3.41 2.66 -5.08
C TYR A 18 4.37 3.82 -4.84
N GLU A 19 5.62 3.52 -4.49
CA GLU A 19 6.69 4.53 -4.42
C GLU A 19 6.94 5.24 -5.76
N GLY A 20 6.65 4.59 -6.89
CA GLY A 20 6.69 5.22 -8.22
C GLY A 20 5.33 5.73 -8.70
N ILE A 21 4.24 5.02 -8.39
CA ILE A 21 2.89 5.38 -8.85
C ILE A 21 2.43 6.71 -8.22
N ILE A 22 2.72 6.95 -6.94
CA ILE A 22 2.25 8.14 -6.23
C ILE A 22 2.93 9.43 -6.72
N PRO A 23 4.27 9.48 -6.91
CA PRO A 23 4.90 10.63 -7.56
C PRO A 23 4.40 10.84 -8.99
N ALA A 24 4.12 9.77 -9.75
CA ALA A 24 3.54 9.90 -11.09
C ALA A 24 2.15 10.54 -11.04
N TYR A 25 1.32 10.19 -10.05
CA TYR A 25 0.04 10.87 -9.79
C TYR A 25 0.24 12.36 -9.52
N ALA A 26 1.20 12.71 -8.65
CA ALA A 26 1.51 14.10 -8.31
C ALA A 26 1.92 14.90 -9.56
N VAL A 27 2.74 14.33 -10.43
CA VAL A 27 3.16 14.95 -11.70
C VAL A 27 1.97 15.11 -12.64
N ALA A 28 1.12 14.09 -12.78
CA ALA A 28 -0.08 14.17 -13.63
C ALA A 28 -1.01 15.31 -13.17
N ARG A 29 -1.26 15.41 -11.86
CA ARG A 29 -2.04 16.51 -11.27
C ARG A 29 -1.41 17.87 -11.53
N ALA A 30 -0.10 18.01 -11.31
CA ALA A 30 0.61 19.27 -11.53
C ALA A 30 0.60 19.73 -12.99
N ARG A 31 0.42 18.82 -13.95
CA ARG A 31 0.35 19.10 -15.39
C ARG A 31 -1.09 19.25 -15.92
N GLY A 32 -2.10 19.06 -15.07
CA GLY A 32 -3.50 19.05 -15.52
C GLY A 32 -3.88 17.82 -16.36
N ASP A 33 -3.10 16.73 -16.28
CA ASP A 33 -3.41 15.46 -16.97
C ASP A 33 -4.39 14.64 -16.14
N GLU A 34 -5.67 15.02 -16.23
CA GLU A 34 -6.73 14.44 -15.39
C GLU A 34 -6.98 12.96 -15.69
N ALA A 35 -6.83 12.53 -16.95
CA ALA A 35 -7.03 11.14 -17.33
C ALA A 35 -6.02 10.21 -16.63
N HIS A 36 -4.73 10.57 -16.64
CA HIS A 36 -3.73 9.79 -15.94
C HIS A 36 -3.84 9.94 -14.43
N ALA A 37 -4.12 11.14 -13.92
CA ALA A 37 -4.31 11.37 -12.49
C ALA A 37 -5.46 10.50 -11.94
N GLN A 38 -6.59 10.43 -12.64
CA GLN A 38 -7.73 9.60 -12.23
C GLN A 38 -7.34 8.11 -12.22
N LYS A 39 -6.74 7.62 -13.30
CA LYS A 39 -6.31 6.21 -13.41
C LYS A 39 -5.32 5.83 -12.30
N LEU A 40 -4.31 6.67 -12.08
CA LEU A 40 -3.29 6.46 -11.04
C LEU A 40 -3.93 6.51 -9.65
N GLY A 41 -4.85 7.46 -9.41
CA GLY A 41 -5.57 7.61 -8.15
C GLY A 41 -6.36 6.36 -7.77
N CYS A 42 -7.15 5.81 -8.70
CA CYS A 42 -7.89 4.56 -8.46
C CYS A 42 -6.96 3.42 -8.05
N VAL A 43 -5.81 3.30 -8.71
CA VAL A 43 -4.83 2.25 -8.38
C VAL A 43 -4.17 2.48 -7.01
N ILE A 44 -3.87 3.72 -6.65
CA ILE A 44 -3.33 4.08 -5.32
C ILE A 44 -4.31 3.67 -4.23
N GLU A 45 -5.59 4.04 -4.39
CA GLU A 45 -6.62 3.82 -3.37
C GLU A 45 -6.91 2.33 -3.15
N GLU A 46 -7.22 1.60 -4.22
CA GLU A 46 -7.48 0.16 -4.14
C GLU A 46 -6.25 -0.60 -3.62
N GLY A 47 -5.09 -0.24 -4.16
CA GLY A 47 -3.81 -0.83 -3.86
C GLY A 47 -3.38 -0.70 -2.42
N LEU A 48 -3.21 0.54 -1.97
CA LEU A 48 -2.78 0.83 -0.61
C LEU A 48 -3.84 0.46 0.41
N GLY A 49 -5.13 0.61 0.10
CA GLY A 49 -6.21 0.12 0.95
C GLY A 49 -6.06 -1.37 1.23
N ARG A 50 -5.86 -2.18 0.19
CA ARG A 50 -5.60 -3.61 0.34
C ARG A 50 -4.33 -3.89 1.14
N LEU A 51 -3.20 -3.25 0.82
CA LEU A 51 -1.94 -3.52 1.53
C LEU A 51 -1.99 -3.10 3.01
N THR A 52 -2.77 -2.07 3.34
CA THR A 52 -2.99 -1.61 4.73
C THR A 52 -3.79 -2.64 5.55
N SER A 53 -4.64 -3.44 4.91
CA SER A 53 -5.31 -4.57 5.58
C SER A 53 -4.33 -5.67 6.04
N TRP A 54 -3.08 -5.64 5.57
CA TRP A 54 -2.05 -6.63 5.94
C TRP A 54 -1.13 -6.13 7.05
N GLN A 55 -1.40 -4.95 7.62
CA GLN A 55 -0.66 -4.41 8.76
C GLN A 55 -1.23 -4.92 10.07
N VAL A 56 -0.35 -5.41 10.95
CA VAL A 56 -0.69 -5.86 12.30
C VAL A 56 -1.16 -4.67 13.13
N GLY A 57 -2.35 -4.80 13.74
CA GLY A 57 -3.01 -3.73 14.50
C GLY A 57 -3.79 -2.73 13.65
N SER A 58 -3.91 -2.96 12.33
CA SER A 58 -4.74 -2.11 11.47
C SER A 58 -6.23 -2.24 11.80
N PRO A 59 -7.00 -1.13 11.85
CA PRO A 59 -8.46 -1.19 12.01
C PRO A 59 -9.17 -1.84 10.82
N THR A 60 -8.50 -1.95 9.68
CA THR A 60 -8.99 -2.61 8.47
C THR A 60 -8.26 -3.92 8.20
N ALA A 61 -7.68 -4.53 9.24
CA ALA A 61 -6.96 -5.79 9.15
C ALA A 61 -7.80 -6.88 8.45
N ASN A 62 -7.15 -7.63 7.57
CA ASN A 62 -7.76 -8.80 6.95
C ASN A 62 -8.04 -9.89 8.01
N ALA A 63 -8.79 -10.92 7.63
CA ALA A 63 -9.15 -12.01 8.53
C ALA A 63 -7.93 -12.71 9.16
N PHE A 64 -6.86 -12.92 8.40
CA PHE A 64 -5.66 -13.60 8.91
C PHE A 64 -4.97 -12.78 10.00
N VAL A 65 -4.77 -11.48 9.79
CA VAL A 65 -4.16 -10.57 10.76
C VAL A 65 -5.07 -10.37 11.96
N ALA A 66 -6.38 -10.20 11.74
CA ALA A 66 -7.34 -9.97 12.81
C ALA A 66 -7.51 -11.19 13.74
N GLN A 67 -7.41 -12.40 13.18
CA GLN A 67 -7.53 -13.65 13.93
C GLN A 67 -6.21 -14.12 14.53
N ALA A 68 -5.07 -13.55 14.13
CA ALA A 68 -3.77 -13.85 14.71
C ALA A 68 -3.59 -13.01 16.00
N PRO A 69 -3.72 -13.61 17.20
CA PRO A 69 -3.49 -12.88 18.44
C PRO A 69 -2.00 -12.50 18.51
N SER A 70 -1.67 -11.24 18.24
CA SER A 70 -0.34 -10.73 18.54
C SER A 70 -0.34 -10.18 19.96
N SER A 71 -0.12 -11.05 20.94
CA SER A 71 0.21 -10.61 22.31
C SER A 71 1.58 -9.92 22.38
N ASP A 72 2.40 -10.05 21.33
CA ASP A 72 3.68 -9.34 21.20
C ASP A 72 3.46 -7.92 20.65
N LEU A 73 3.68 -6.94 21.51
CA LEU A 73 3.60 -5.52 21.17
C LEU A 73 4.64 -5.11 20.11
N LYS A 74 5.75 -5.85 19.94
CA LYS A 74 6.79 -5.54 18.95
C LYS A 74 6.35 -5.80 17.50
N ALA A 75 5.31 -6.62 17.31
CA ALA A 75 4.79 -6.90 15.98
C ALA A 75 3.81 -5.83 15.48
N LEU A 76 3.33 -4.93 16.36
CA LEU A 76 2.42 -3.85 15.98
C LEU A 76 3.06 -2.95 14.93
N GLY A 77 2.32 -2.69 13.85
CA GLY A 77 2.82 -1.94 12.71
C GLY A 77 3.66 -2.74 11.71
N GLY A 78 4.02 -3.98 12.02
CA GLY A 78 4.56 -4.92 11.05
C GLY A 78 3.56 -5.19 9.91
N VAL A 79 4.08 -5.49 8.72
CA VAL A 79 3.25 -5.66 7.51
C VAL A 79 3.57 -6.99 6.85
N GLN A 80 2.54 -7.76 6.51
CA GLN A 80 2.70 -9.04 5.83
C GLN A 80 3.04 -8.85 4.35
N ASN A 81 3.80 -9.80 3.82
CA ASN A 81 4.08 -9.88 2.39
C ASN A 81 2.94 -10.55 1.59
N HIS A 82 2.02 -11.24 2.25
CA HIS A 82 0.90 -11.92 1.61
C HIS A 82 -0.25 -12.04 2.61
N ALA A 83 -1.49 -12.08 2.13
CA ALA A 83 -2.71 -12.08 2.95
C ALA A 83 -2.87 -13.27 3.92
N ALA A 84 -1.99 -14.27 3.86
CA ALA A 84 -2.07 -15.49 4.66
C ALA A 84 -0.67 -16.00 5.05
N GLU A 85 0.33 -15.12 5.10
CA GLU A 85 1.71 -15.47 5.46
C GLU A 85 2.08 -14.73 6.76
N PRO A 86 2.50 -15.45 7.82
CA PRO A 86 2.76 -14.83 9.12
C PRO A 86 4.09 -14.04 9.15
N GLY A 87 4.98 -14.24 8.19
CA GLY A 87 6.31 -13.62 8.15
C GLY A 87 6.23 -12.10 8.04
N LEU A 88 6.76 -11.41 9.05
CA LEU A 88 6.97 -9.96 9.05
C LEU A 88 8.40 -9.67 8.63
N ARG A 89 8.57 -8.85 7.59
CA ARG A 89 9.88 -8.47 7.07
C ARG A 89 10.07 -6.95 7.14
N ILE A 90 11.26 -6.53 7.53
CA ILE A 90 11.60 -5.11 7.67
C ILE A 90 11.47 -4.38 6.34
N ASP A 91 11.90 -4.98 5.23
CA ASP A 91 11.81 -4.34 3.91
C ASP A 91 10.36 -4.12 3.46
N VAL A 92 9.46 -5.07 3.74
CA VAL A 92 8.02 -4.93 3.42
C VAL A 92 7.41 -3.79 4.22
N ALA A 93 7.72 -3.70 5.52
CA ALA A 93 7.26 -2.59 6.36
C ALA A 93 7.83 -1.24 5.90
N GLN A 94 9.11 -1.19 5.52
CA GLN A 94 9.75 0.02 5.00
C GLN A 94 9.09 0.51 3.71
N HIS A 95 8.91 -0.37 2.72
CA HIS A 95 8.24 0.00 1.48
C HIS A 95 6.79 0.43 1.72
N GLN A 96 6.05 -0.30 2.57
CA GLN A 96 4.67 0.05 2.91
C GLN A 96 4.59 1.43 3.56
N MET A 97 5.43 1.69 4.56
CA MET A 97 5.42 2.97 5.27
C MET A 97 5.83 4.13 4.34
N HIS A 98 6.83 3.91 3.49
CA HIS A 98 7.23 4.92 2.51
C HIS A 98 6.09 5.26 1.54
N ALA A 99 5.42 4.25 0.98
CA ALA A 99 4.28 4.45 0.10
C ALA A 99 3.11 5.17 0.81
N VAL A 100 2.81 4.84 2.07
CA VAL A 100 1.79 5.54 2.87
C VAL A 100 2.16 7.01 3.11
N LEU A 101 3.42 7.31 3.41
CA LEU A 101 3.89 8.70 3.58
C LEU A 101 3.77 9.50 2.28
N LEU A 102 4.11 8.90 1.14
CA LEU A 102 3.92 9.52 -0.17
C LEU A 102 2.44 9.76 -0.46
N ALA A 103 1.57 8.78 -0.20
CA ALA A 103 0.13 8.91 -0.41
C ALA A 103 -0.44 10.01 0.48
N ARG A 104 -0.03 10.07 1.75
CA ARG A 104 -0.41 11.16 2.64
C ARG A 104 -0.05 12.51 2.04
N ARG A 105 1.19 12.69 1.58
CA ARG A 105 1.70 13.97 1.06
C ARG A 105 1.07 14.38 -0.27
N HIS A 106 0.85 13.44 -1.19
CA HIS A 106 0.54 13.76 -2.58
C HIS A 106 -0.86 13.35 -3.04
N TYR A 107 -1.49 12.37 -2.38
CA TYR A 107 -2.79 11.83 -2.78
C TYR A 107 -3.92 12.22 -1.82
N LEU A 108 -3.68 12.16 -0.50
CA LEU A 108 -4.69 12.37 0.55
C LEU A 108 -4.77 13.81 1.06
N SER A 109 -3.73 14.64 0.89
CA SER A 109 -3.75 16.08 1.22
C SER A 109 -4.51 16.92 0.20
N ARG A 110 -5.63 16.41 -0.32
CA ARG A 110 -6.52 17.15 -1.23
C ARG A 110 -7.19 18.31 -0.51
#